data_AF-A0A3E2UAX1-F1
#
_entry.id   AF-A0A3E2UAX1-F1
#
_cell.length_a   1.000
_cell.length_b   1.000
_cell.length_c   1.000
_cell.angle_alpha   90.00
_cell.angle_beta   90.00
_cell.angle_gamma   90.00
#
_symmetry.space_group_name_H-M   'P 1'
#
loop_
_entity.id
_entity.type
_entity.pdbx_description
1 polymer ?
#
loop_
_entity_poly.entity_id
_entity_poly.type
_entity_poly.pdbx_seq_one_letter_code
_entity_poly.pdbx_strand_id
1 'polypeptide(L)' 'DVRLLTPHSCRHTYVSQMQALGVDIQTIQSIVGHADTEMTEHYLHVQESIRQSAIQLFSEAFSA' A
#
# COMPACT_ATOMS: atom_id res chain seq x y z
N ASP A 1 12.58 -10.43 -24.48
CA ASP A 1 12.48 -8.95 -24.43
C ASP A 1 12.73 -8.42 -23.02
N VAL A 2 13.45 -7.31 -22.91
CA VAL A 2 13.64 -6.59 -21.64
C VAL A 2 12.52 -5.56 -21.51
N ARG A 3 11.78 -5.58 -20.39
CA ARG A 3 10.70 -4.62 -20.13
C ARG A 3 11.28 -3.22 -19.92
N LEU A 4 10.74 -2.21 -20.62
CA LEU A 4 11.15 -0.82 -20.44
C LEU A 4 10.71 -0.32 -19.06
N LEU A 5 11.66 0.12 -18.25
CA LEU A 5 11.39 0.79 -16.98
C LEU A 5 11.28 2.30 -17.22
N THR A 6 10.18 2.90 -16.76
CA THR A 6 9.96 4.34 -16.83
C THR A 6 10.01 4.94 -15.43
N PRO A 7 10.15 6.28 -15.27
CA PRO A 7 10.04 6.92 -13.95
C PRO A 7 8.73 6.56 -13.21
N HIS A 8 7.66 6.27 -13.94
CA HIS A 8 6.39 5.79 -13.39
C HIS A 8 6.52 4.38 -12.77
N SER A 9 7.38 3.50 -13.32
CA SER A 9 7.70 2.21 -12.69
C SER A 9 8.35 2.38 -11.31
N CYS A 10 9.21 3.38 -11.13
CA CYS A 10 9.80 3.69 -9.84
C CYS A 10 8.76 4.19 -8.83
N ARG A 11 7.81 5.03 -9.28
CA ARG A 11 6.65 5.47 -8.46
C ARG A 11 5.81 4.27 -8.01
N HIS A 12 5.57 3.31 -8.89
CA HIS A 12 4.88 2.07 -8.54
C HIS A 12 5.61 1.25 -7.48
N THR A 13 6.91 1.06 -7.64
CA THR A 13 7.73 0.37 -6.65
C THR A 13 7.68 1.07 -5.29
N TYR A 14 7.80 2.40 -5.27
CA TYR A 14 7.74 3.18 -4.04
C TYR A 14 6.39 3.05 -3.32
N VAL A 15 5.28 3.18 -4.04
CA VAL A 15 3.93 3.00 -3.48
C VAL A 15 3.73 1.57 -2.96
N SER A 16 4.11 0.56 -3.74
CA SER A 16 3.97 -0.86 -3.35
C SER A 16 4.74 -1.16 -2.07
N GLN A 17 5.94 -0.60 -1.90
CA GLN A 17 6.74 -0.78 -0.69
C GLN A 17 6.12 -0.10 0.53
N MET A 18 5.65 1.15 0.40
CA MET A 18 4.96 1.82 1.51
C MET A 18 3.72 1.06 1.96
N GLN A 19 2.97 0.52 1.01
CA GLN A 19 1.83 -0.34 1.33
C GLN A 19 2.25 -1.62 2.02
N ALA A 20 3.29 -2.32 1.56
CA ALA A 20 3.76 -3.54 2.22
C ALA A 20 4.22 -3.28 3.67
N LEU A 21 4.61 -2.04 3.99
CA LEU A 21 4.99 -1.60 5.32
C LEU A 21 3.82 -1.16 6.21
N GLY A 22 2.57 -1.23 5.74
CA GLY A 22 1.42 -0.83 6.57
C GLY A 22 0.98 0.61 6.44
N VAL A 23 1.61 1.42 5.58
CA VAL A 23 1.26 2.84 5.44
C VAL A 23 -0.11 2.95 4.77
N ASP A 24 -1.00 3.77 5.34
CA ASP A 24 -2.33 3.95 4.78
C ASP A 24 -2.31 4.66 3.43
N ILE A 25 -3.29 4.34 2.58
CA ILE A 25 -3.34 4.83 1.20
C ILE A 25 -3.51 6.35 1.10
N GLN A 26 -4.16 7.00 2.07
CA GLN A 26 -4.34 8.46 2.06
C GLN A 26 -3.01 9.17 2.35
N THR A 27 -2.23 8.65 3.31
CA THR A 27 -0.85 9.11 3.57
C THR A 27 0.03 8.91 2.36
N ILE A 28 -0.02 7.73 1.73
CA ILE A 28 0.75 7.48 0.50
C ILE A 28 0.36 8.45 -0.61
N GLN A 29 -0.94 8.68 -0.83
CA GLN A 29 -1.44 9.64 -1.82
C GLN A 29 -0.98 11.07 -1.55
N SER A 30 -0.91 11.48 -0.28
CA SER A 30 -0.37 12.77 0.12
C SER A 30 1.13 12.89 -0.22
N ILE A 31 1.91 11.83 -0.02
CA ILE A 31 3.35 11.79 -0.30
C ILE A 31 3.64 11.83 -1.80
N VAL A 32 2.92 11.05 -2.62
CA VAL A 32 3.20 10.95 -4.06
C VAL A 32 2.44 11.99 -4.90
N GLY A 33 1.46 12.69 -4.31
CA GLY A 33 0.56 13.64 -4.97
C GLY A 33 -0.54 12.98 -5.81
N HIS A 34 -1.61 13.73 -6.10
CA HIS A 34 -2.89 13.34 -6.76
C HIS A 34 -2.80 12.76 -8.20
N ALA A 35 -1.74 12.05 -8.58
CA ALA A 35 -1.59 11.45 -9.91
C ALA A 35 -1.53 9.93 -9.80
N ASP A 36 -2.67 9.32 -9.48
CA ASP A 36 -3.23 8.17 -10.21
C ASP A 36 -4.32 7.50 -9.35
N THR A 37 -5.57 7.87 -9.58
CA THR A 37 -6.72 7.14 -9.02
C THR A 37 -6.87 5.75 -9.64
N GLU A 38 -6.28 5.51 -10.82
CA GLU A 38 -6.35 4.23 -11.56
C GLU A 38 -5.60 3.06 -10.89
N MET A 39 -4.75 3.34 -9.91
CA MET A 39 -3.95 2.31 -9.23
C MET A 39 -4.46 1.96 -7.83
N THR A 40 -5.66 2.39 -7.46
CA THR A 40 -6.23 2.06 -6.15
C THR A 40 -6.60 0.58 -6.03
N GLU A 41 -7.02 -0.06 -7.13
CA GLU A 41 -7.51 -1.45 -7.11
C GLU A 41 -6.41 -2.50 -6.91
N HIS A 42 -5.25 -2.34 -7.54
CA HIS A 42 -4.14 -3.31 -7.40
C HIS A 42 -3.59 -3.39 -5.96
N TYR A 43 -3.76 -2.29 -5.24
CA TYR A 43 -3.27 -2.04 -3.90
C TYR A 43 -4.24 -2.47 -2.79
N LEU A 44 -5.43 -2.97 -3.13
CA LEU A 44 -6.37 -3.54 -2.16
C LEU A 44 -5.87 -4.88 -1.59
N HIS A 45 -5.17 -5.68 -2.40
CA HIS A 45 -4.65 -6.97 -1.95
C HIS A 45 -3.58 -6.85 -0.87
N VAL A 46 -2.74 -5.81 -0.94
CA VAL A 46 -1.71 -5.53 0.07
C VAL A 46 -2.34 -5.07 1.39
N GLN A 47 -3.49 -4.37 1.32
CA GLN A 47 -4.20 -3.92 2.50
C GLN A 47 -4.87 -5.07 3.28
N GLU A 48 -5.19 -6.19 2.63
CA GLU A 48 -5.84 -7.32 3.31
C GLU A 48 -4.95 -7.94 4.41
N SER A 49 -3.65 -8.12 4.16
CA SER A 49 -2.73 -8.66 5.17
C SER A 49 -2.53 -7.70 6.36
N ILE A 50 -2.53 -6.40 6.10
CA ILE A 50 -2.45 -5.35 7.12
C ILE A 50 -3.73 -5.28 7.93
N ARG A 51 -4.88 -5.41 7.26
CA ARG A 51 -6.20 -5.46 7.91
C ARG A 51 -6.29 -6.63 8.87
N GLN A 52 -5.84 -7.82 8.46
CA GLN A 52 -5.78 -8.99 9.35
C GLN A 52 -4.83 -8.77 10.53
N SER A 53 -3.65 -8.19 10.28
CA SER A 53 -2.69 -7.86 11.34
C SER A 53 -3.27 -6.86 12.36
N ALA A 54 -4.01 -5.86 11.89
CA ALA A 54 -4.68 -4.88 12.75
C ALA A 54 -5.79 -5.53 13.59
N ILE A 55 -6.57 -6.45 13.02
CA ILE A 55 -7.58 -7.24 13.75
C ILE A 55 -6.91 -8.08 14.83
N GLN A 56 -5.80 -8.74 14.51
CA GLN A 56 -5.04 -9.56 15.46
C GLN A 56 -4.49 -8.72 16.63
N LEU A 57 -3.84 -7.59 16.32
CA LEU A 57 -3.33 -6.65 17.33
C LEU A 57 -4.44 -6.14 18.26
N PHE A 58 -5.59 -5.78 17.70
CA PHE A 58 -6.74 -5.36 18.49
C PHE A 58 -7.24 -6.50 19.37
N SER A 59 -7.38 -7.71 18.82
CA SER A 59 -7.78 -8.88 19.60
C SER A 59 -6.83 -9.11 20.76
N GLU A 60 -5.51 -9.09 20.54
CA GLU A 60 -4.51 -9.28 21.60
C GLU A 60 -4.54 -8.18 22.66
N ALA A 61 -4.70 -6.92 22.26
CA ALA A 61 -4.75 -5.79 23.20
C ALA A 61 -5.98 -5.81 24.11
N PHE A 62 -7.08 -6.43 23.67
CA PHE A 62 -8.37 -6.43 24.39
C PHE A 62 -8.89 -7.83 24.77
N SER A 63 -8.09 -8.87 24.57
CA SER A 63 -8.36 -10.20 25.13
C SER A 63 -7.90 -10.19 26.59
N ALA A 64 -8.88 -10.22 27.50
CA ALA A 64 -8.68 -10.23 28.95
C ALA A 64 -7.79 -11.37 29.45
#